data_AF-A0A889XLD2-F1
#
_entry.id   AF-A0A889XLD2-F1
#
_cell.length_a   1.000
_cell.length_b   1.000
_cell.length_c   1.000
_cell.angle_alpha   90.00
_cell.angle_beta   90.00
_cell.angle_gamma   90.00
#
_symmetry.space_group_name_H-M   'P 1'
#
loop_
_entity.id
_entity.type
_entity.pdbx_description
1 polymer ?
#
loop_
_entity_poly.entity_id
_entity_poly.type
_entity_poly.pdbx_seq_one_letter_code
_entity_poly.pdbx_strand_id
1 'polypeptide(L)'
;FCGIFGLCLFFDSYAFLVYLGFEPLIPIFTLHVCGQLELLSLKISKIISESETEQEIKEKFRTINVKLQELYRFIDEVQNDFKMLMEFNMKTSTFIVPCNAFQIVQEFRVNGNISIEFISLLIASLIHFLTPCYFSDILMESSERFRQAVYCCGWEKCRHKSIRKTVLLMLIRAGKPFSISTIFYFISLDTFSTMCRQAYAIFNVMNAAWT
;
A
#
# COMPACT_ATOMS: atom_id res chain seq x y z
N PHE A 1 29.52 -21.71 24.22
CA PHE A 1 29.68 -20.44 23.47
C PHE A 1 29.53 -20.64 21.97
N CYS A 2 30.37 -21.46 21.31
CA CYS A 2 30.28 -21.71 19.86
C CYS A 2 28.92 -22.29 19.39
N GLY A 3 28.35 -23.25 20.15
CA GLY A 3 27.03 -23.82 19.83
C GLY A 3 25.87 -22.82 19.96
N ILE A 4 25.93 -21.90 20.93
CA ILE A 4 24.90 -20.85 21.13
C ILE A 4 24.99 -19.83 19.99
N PHE A 5 26.21 -19.42 19.61
CA PHE A 5 26.43 -18.50 18.50
C PHE A 5 25.94 -19.09 17.16
N GLY A 6 26.19 -20.37 16.91
CA GLY A 6 25.67 -21.07 15.73
C GLY A 6 24.14 -21.11 15.68
N LEU A 7 23.49 -21.34 16.83
CA LEU A 7 22.02 -21.31 16.93
C LEU A 7 21.45 -19.91 16.68
N CYS A 8 22.09 -18.85 17.20
CA CYS A 8 21.68 -17.47 16.94
C CYS A 8 21.76 -17.14 15.44
N LEU A 9 22.87 -17.45 14.76
CA LEU A 9 23.00 -17.21 13.33
C LEU A 9 21.97 -17.98 12.49
N PHE A 10 21.66 -19.22 12.87
CA PHE A 10 20.62 -20.00 12.21
C PHE A 10 19.23 -19.36 12.39
N PHE A 11 18.93 -18.89 13.61
CA PHE A 11 17.69 -18.18 13.89
C PHE A 11 17.58 -16.85 13.13
N ASP A 12 18.63 -16.03 13.12
CA ASP A 12 18.65 -14.74 12.45
C ASP A 12 18.50 -14.89 10.93
N SER A 13 19.21 -15.86 10.34
CA SER A 13 19.08 -16.17 8.91
C SER A 13 17.70 -16.69 8.55
N TYR A 14 17.09 -17.54 9.38
CA TYR A 14 15.72 -18.00 9.19
C TYR A 14 14.71 -16.85 9.27
N ALA A 15 14.80 -16.02 10.30
CA ALA A 15 13.93 -14.87 10.49
C ALA A 15 14.05 -13.88 9.32
N PHE A 16 15.28 -13.61 8.88
CA PHE A 16 15.54 -12.75 7.73
C PHE A 16 14.93 -13.30 6.44
N LEU A 17 15.05 -14.60 6.17
CA LEU A 17 14.44 -15.23 4.99
C LEU A 17 12.91 -15.15 5.01
N VAL A 18 12.30 -15.39 6.17
CA VAL A 18 10.85 -15.26 6.35
C VAL A 18 10.41 -13.82 6.09
N TYR A 19 11.14 -12.85 6.63
CA TYR A 19 10.84 -11.43 6.46
C TYR A 19 10.98 -10.99 5.01
N LEU A 20 12.07 -11.38 4.34
CA LEU A 20 12.29 -11.12 2.92
C LEU A 20 11.23 -11.76 2.02
N GLY A 21 10.68 -12.92 2.40
CA GLY A 21 9.63 -13.57 1.64
C GLY A 21 8.28 -12.88 1.81
N PHE A 22 7.97 -12.44 3.03
CA PHE A 22 6.64 -11.98 3.40
C PHE A 22 6.40 -10.50 3.12
N GLU A 23 7.37 -9.63 3.44
CA GLU A 23 7.27 -8.18 3.24
C GLU A 23 6.94 -7.76 1.81
N PRO A 24 7.57 -8.30 0.75
CA PRO A 24 7.27 -7.88 -0.61
C PRO A 24 5.92 -8.38 -1.12
N LEU A 25 5.23 -9.30 -0.43
CA LEU A 25 3.93 -9.80 -0.91
C LEU A 25 2.88 -8.70 -1.00
N ILE A 26 2.83 -7.81 -0.01
CA ILE A 26 1.87 -6.69 0.04
C ILE A 26 2.05 -5.77 -1.18
N PRO A 27 3.25 -5.22 -1.47
CA PRO A 27 3.43 -4.39 -2.65
C PRO A 27 3.25 -5.16 -3.95
N ILE A 28 3.62 -6.46 -4.02
CA ILE A 28 3.38 -7.29 -5.21
C ILE A 28 1.87 -7.43 -5.50
N PHE A 29 1.06 -7.76 -4.49
CA PHE A 29 -0.39 -7.89 -4.66
C PHE A 29 -1.04 -6.56 -5.00
N THR A 30 -0.61 -5.49 -4.35
CA THR A 30 -1.09 -4.13 -4.61
C THR A 30 -0.80 -3.74 -6.07
N LEU A 31 0.44 -3.90 -6.52
CA LEU A 31 0.85 -3.63 -7.90
C LEU A 31 0.11 -4.51 -8.91
N HIS A 32 -0.11 -5.79 -8.59
CA HIS A 32 -0.89 -6.68 -9.44
C HIS A 32 -2.30 -6.11 -9.67
N VAL A 33 -2.96 -5.64 -8.61
CA VAL A 33 -4.29 -5.04 -8.75
C VAL A 33 -4.25 -3.71 -9.47
N CYS A 34 -3.25 -2.86 -9.22
CA CYS A 34 -3.05 -1.62 -9.98
C CYS A 34 -2.97 -1.91 -11.50
N GLY A 35 -2.19 -2.92 -11.89
CA GLY A 35 -2.07 -3.34 -13.28
C GLY A 35 -3.39 -3.88 -13.86
N GLN A 36 -4.14 -4.68 -13.09
CA GLN A 36 -5.46 -5.15 -13.52
C GLN A 36 -6.45 -3.99 -13.69
N LEU A 37 -6.45 -3.01 -12.78
CA LEU A 37 -7.29 -1.81 -12.88
C LEU A 37 -6.96 -0.98 -14.12
N GLU A 38 -5.67 -0.82 -14.43
CA GLU A 38 -5.23 -0.11 -15.63
C GLU A 38 -5.66 -0.85 -16.92
N LEU A 39 -5.54 -2.18 -16.95
CA LEU A 39 -6.06 -3.00 -18.06
C LEU A 39 -7.59 -2.88 -18.21
N LEU A 40 -8.34 -2.84 -17.10
CA LEU A 40 -9.79 -2.64 -17.13
C LEU A 40 -10.14 -1.22 -17.60
N SER A 41 -9.38 -0.21 -17.16
CA SER A 41 -9.53 1.20 -17.57
C SER A 41 -9.37 1.36 -19.10
N LEU A 42 -8.33 0.73 -19.67
CA LEU A 42 -8.11 0.71 -21.12
C LEU A 42 -9.24 0.01 -21.87
N LYS A 43 -9.72 -1.13 -21.36
CA LYS A 43 -10.84 -1.86 -21.97
C LYS A 43 -12.12 -1.04 -21.95
N ILE A 44 -12.46 -0.43 -20.81
CA ILE A 44 -13.65 0.43 -20.68
C ILE A 44 -13.62 1.59 -21.66
N SER A 45 -12.47 2.24 -21.81
CA SER A 45 -12.31 3.39 -22.71
C SER A 45 -12.56 3.02 -24.18
N LYS A 46 -12.39 1.74 -24.55
CA LYS A 46 -12.52 1.23 -25.92
C LYS A 46 -13.83 0.50 -26.20
N ILE A 47 -14.59 0.10 -25.17
CA ILE A 47 -15.83 -0.69 -25.34
C ILE A 47 -16.80 -0.04 -26.30
N ILE A 48 -17.07 1.26 -26.13
CA ILE A 48 -18.12 1.95 -26.89
C ILE A 48 -17.65 2.24 -28.32
N SER A 49 -16.35 2.43 -28.55
CA SER A 49 -15.80 2.67 -29.89
C SER A 49 -15.62 1.39 -30.71
N GLU A 50 -15.32 0.25 -30.06
CA GLU A 50 -15.00 -1.01 -30.75
C GLU A 50 -16.18 -1.96 -30.88
N SER A 51 -17.30 -1.71 -30.19
CA SER A 51 -18.46 -2.60 -30.26
C SER A 51 -19.48 -2.13 -31.29
N GLU A 52 -19.87 -3.06 -32.17
CA GLU A 52 -20.84 -2.83 -33.24
C GLU A 52 -22.27 -3.03 -32.75
N THR A 53 -22.47 -3.91 -31.75
CA THR A 53 -23.79 -4.30 -31.25
C THR A 53 -23.95 -3.98 -29.75
N GLU A 54 -25.15 -3.56 -29.35
CA GLU A 54 -25.50 -3.30 -27.94
C GLU A 54 -25.29 -4.52 -27.02
N GLN A 55 -25.57 -5.72 -27.54
CA GLN A 55 -25.43 -6.96 -26.80
C GLN A 55 -23.95 -7.22 -26.44
N GLU A 56 -23.06 -6.93 -27.38
CA GLU A 56 -21.61 -6.99 -27.18
C GLU A 56 -21.14 -5.99 -26.12
N ILE A 57 -21.67 -4.76 -26.14
CA ILE A 57 -21.38 -3.74 -25.13
C ILE A 57 -21.80 -4.25 -23.74
N LYS A 58 -23.01 -4.79 -23.61
CA LYS A 58 -23.52 -5.34 -22.34
C LYS A 58 -22.68 -6.51 -21.84
N GLU A 59 -22.26 -7.41 -22.72
CA GLU A 59 -21.41 -8.55 -22.37
C GLU A 59 -20.01 -8.13 -21.92
N LYS A 60 -19.39 -7.16 -22.62
CA LYS A 60 -18.10 -6.57 -22.21
C LYS A 60 -18.20 -5.88 -20.85
N PHE A 61 -19.23 -5.06 -20.63
CA PHE A 61 -19.46 -4.43 -19.32
C PHE A 61 -19.72 -5.45 -18.21
N ARG A 62 -20.47 -6.53 -18.49
CA ARG A 62 -20.68 -7.62 -17.53
C ARG A 62 -19.35 -8.28 -17.16
N THR A 63 -18.52 -8.60 -18.16
CA THR A 63 -17.21 -9.22 -17.95
C THR A 63 -16.31 -8.34 -17.08
N ILE A 64 -16.30 -7.03 -17.32
CA ILE A 64 -15.52 -6.08 -16.52
C ILE A 64 -16.07 -5.94 -15.11
N ASN A 65 -17.39 -5.90 -14.94
CA ASN A 65 -18.01 -5.87 -13.61
C ASN A 65 -17.64 -7.11 -12.78
N VAL A 66 -17.66 -8.30 -13.38
CA VAL A 66 -17.26 -9.54 -12.69
C VAL A 66 -15.80 -9.46 -12.26
N LYS A 67 -14.89 -9.07 -13.17
CA LYS A 67 -13.47 -8.89 -12.84
C LYS A 67 -13.24 -7.84 -11.77
N LEU A 68 -13.95 -6.72 -11.82
CA LEU A 68 -13.85 -5.67 -10.81
C LEU A 68 -14.29 -6.19 -9.43
N GLN A 69 -15.36 -6.97 -9.37
CA GLN A 69 -15.80 -7.61 -8.12
C GLN A 69 -14.78 -8.62 -7.60
N GLU A 70 -14.14 -9.39 -8.47
CA GLU A 70 -13.05 -10.30 -8.10
C GLU A 70 -11.86 -9.53 -7.52
N LEU A 71 -11.46 -8.41 -8.13
CA LEU A 71 -10.39 -7.55 -7.60
C LEU A 71 -10.74 -6.96 -6.23
N TYR A 72 -11.99 -6.54 -6.02
CA TYR A 72 -12.44 -6.06 -4.71
C TYR A 72 -12.37 -7.15 -3.64
N ARG A 73 -12.78 -8.38 -3.97
CA ARG A 73 -12.67 -9.51 -3.02
C ARG A 73 -11.22 -9.85 -2.73
N PHE A 74 -10.38 -9.88 -3.77
CA PHE A 74 -8.95 -10.16 -3.62
C PHE A 74 -8.26 -9.14 -2.70
N ILE A 75 -8.52 -7.84 -2.88
CA ILE A 75 -7.97 -6.82 -1.98
C ILE A 75 -8.52 -6.96 -0.56
N ASP A 76 -9.80 -7.29 -0.39
CA ASP A 76 -10.39 -7.47 0.94
C ASP A 76 -9.77 -8.69 1.66
N GLU A 77 -9.53 -9.79 0.95
CA GLU A 77 -8.82 -10.97 1.46
C GLU A 77 -7.38 -10.63 1.85
N VAL A 78 -6.60 -10.01 0.94
CA VAL A 78 -5.23 -9.57 1.23
C VAL A 78 -5.22 -8.59 2.41
N GLN A 79 -6.17 -7.66 2.47
CA GLN A 79 -6.23 -6.72 3.58
C GLN A 79 -6.50 -7.46 4.89
N ASN A 80 -7.46 -8.39 4.93
CA ASN A 80 -7.82 -9.12 6.15
C ASN A 80 -6.67 -10.01 6.66
N ASP A 81 -5.96 -10.69 5.77
CA ASP A 81 -4.84 -11.57 6.13
C ASP A 81 -3.65 -10.78 6.69
N PHE A 82 -3.33 -9.63 6.08
CA PHE A 82 -2.16 -8.83 6.45
C PHE A 82 -2.47 -7.74 7.48
N LYS A 83 -3.75 -7.53 7.84
CA LYS A 83 -4.22 -6.42 8.67
C LYS A 83 -3.47 -6.28 9.99
N MET A 84 -3.41 -7.39 10.73
CA MET A 84 -2.82 -7.42 12.07
C MET A 84 -1.31 -7.19 12.02
N LEU A 85 -0.67 -7.78 11.01
CA LEU A 85 0.77 -7.68 10.84
C LEU A 85 1.20 -6.29 10.41
N MET A 86 0.49 -5.65 9.48
CA MET A 86 0.75 -4.26 9.11
C MET A 86 0.61 -3.33 10.31
N GLU A 87 -0.44 -3.50 11.10
CA GLU A 87 -0.67 -2.70 12.31
C GLU A 87 0.48 -2.83 13.31
N PHE A 88 0.95 -4.06 13.55
CA PHE A 88 2.08 -4.32 14.43
C PHE A 88 3.39 -3.73 13.87
N ASN A 89 3.66 -3.91 12.58
CA ASN A 89 4.87 -3.39 11.92
C ASN A 89 4.92 -1.86 11.92
N MET A 90 3.79 -1.19 11.66
CA MET A 90 3.72 0.28 11.65
C MET A 90 3.94 0.85 13.06
N LYS A 91 3.30 0.28 14.09
CA LYS A 91 3.51 0.69 15.48
C LYS A 91 4.96 0.46 15.93
N THR A 92 5.50 -0.72 15.64
CA THR A 92 6.88 -1.07 16.00
C THR A 92 7.88 -0.13 15.34
N SER A 93 7.73 0.13 14.05
CA SER A 93 8.57 1.09 13.32
C SER A 93 8.49 2.51 13.88
N THR A 94 7.31 2.94 14.34
CA THR A 94 7.11 4.27 14.97
C THR A 94 7.95 4.45 16.25
N PHE A 95 8.21 3.37 16.99
CA PHE A 95 9.08 3.39 18.18
C PHE A 95 10.57 3.18 17.82
N ILE A 96 10.88 2.38 16.80
CA ILE A 96 12.26 2.08 16.40
C ILE A 96 12.94 3.31 15.78
N VAL A 97 12.25 4.06 14.92
CA VAL A 97 12.79 5.25 14.24
C VAL A 97 13.38 6.29 15.22
N PRO A 98 12.66 6.76 16.25
CA PRO A 98 13.22 7.73 17.20
C PRO A 98 14.35 7.14 18.07
N CYS A 99 14.29 5.85 18.40
CA CYS A 99 15.37 5.18 19.13
C CYS A 99 16.67 5.15 18.32
N ASN A 100 16.59 4.77 17.04
CA ASN A 100 17.74 4.79 16.13
C ASN A 100 18.28 6.21 15.96
N ALA A 101 17.41 7.21 15.80
CA ALA A 101 17.82 8.62 15.72
C ALA A 101 18.52 9.09 16.99
N PHE A 102 18.04 8.69 18.17
CA PHE A 102 18.67 9.01 19.45
C PHE A 102 20.05 8.37 19.60
N GLN A 103 20.20 7.10 19.22
CA GLN A 103 21.50 6.40 19.24
C GLN A 103 22.54 7.10 18.38
N ILE A 104 22.17 7.57 17.19
CA ILE A 104 23.06 8.36 16.32
C ILE A 104 23.57 9.61 17.04
N VAL A 105 22.68 10.35 17.71
CA VAL A 105 23.04 11.56 18.45
C VAL A 105 23.91 11.26 19.66
N GLN A 106 23.64 10.17 20.37
CA GLN A 106 24.42 9.77 21.53
C GLN A 106 25.84 9.35 21.15
N GLU A 107 25.99 8.52 20.12
CA GLU A 107 27.31 8.14 19.56
C GLU A 107 28.11 9.36 19.14
N PHE A 108 27.45 10.30 18.45
CA PHE A 108 28.08 11.54 18.04
C PHE A 108 28.55 12.38 19.23
N ARG A 109 27.76 12.46 20.31
CA ARG A 109 28.14 13.21 21.53
C ARG A 109 29.29 12.56 22.30
N VAL A 110 29.32 11.24 22.41
CA VAL A 110 30.30 10.51 23.24
C VAL A 110 31.61 10.30 22.49
N ASN A 111 31.53 9.81 21.25
CA ASN A 111 32.68 9.36 20.47
C ASN A 111 33.12 10.37 19.39
N GLY A 112 32.32 11.41 19.14
CA GLY A 112 32.58 12.38 18.06
C GLY A 112 32.47 11.79 16.65
N ASN A 113 32.03 10.54 16.53
CA ASN A 113 31.96 9.79 15.27
C ASN A 113 30.52 9.37 15.00
N ILE A 114 30.16 9.26 13.71
CA ILE A 114 28.84 8.84 13.30
C ILE A 114 28.94 7.40 12.79
N SER A 115 28.35 6.46 13.52
CA SER A 115 28.34 5.06 13.10
C SER A 115 27.41 4.87 11.90
N ILE A 116 28.00 4.44 10.77
CA ILE A 116 27.29 4.16 9.52
C ILE A 116 26.17 3.13 9.73
N GLU A 117 26.37 2.20 10.66
CA GLU A 117 25.41 1.16 11.04
C GLU A 117 24.07 1.78 11.50
N PHE A 118 24.08 2.72 12.44
CA PHE A 118 22.85 3.35 12.94
C PHE A 118 22.15 4.22 11.89
N ILE A 119 22.91 4.91 11.03
CA ILE A 119 22.32 5.61 9.88
C ILE A 119 21.62 4.63 8.95
N SER A 120 22.27 3.51 8.63
CA SER A 120 21.71 2.51 7.73
C SER A 120 20.43 1.90 8.29
N LEU A 121 20.38 1.63 9.61
CA LEU A 121 19.18 1.14 10.30
C LEU A 121 18.05 2.18 10.31
N LEU A 122 18.37 3.45 10.50
CA LEU A 122 17.38 4.53 10.44
C LEU A 122 16.76 4.61 9.03
N ILE A 123 17.59 4.67 7.99
CA ILE A 123 17.12 4.73 6.60
C ILE A 123 16.29 3.48 6.25
N ALA A 124 16.77 2.29 6.64
CA ALA A 124 16.06 1.04 6.42
C ALA A 124 14.67 1.06 7.08
N SER A 125 14.58 1.49 8.35
CA SER A 125 13.29 1.58 9.07
C SER A 125 12.32 2.58 8.44
N LEU A 126 12.82 3.69 7.89
CA LEU A 126 12.00 4.67 7.17
C LEU A 126 11.48 4.10 5.85
N ILE A 127 12.33 3.43 5.07
CA ILE A 127 11.93 2.77 3.81
C ILE A 127 10.90 1.68 4.10
N HIS A 128 11.09 0.93 5.19
CA HIS A 128 10.17 -0.12 5.63
C HIS A 128 8.76 0.44 5.81
N PHE A 129 8.62 1.54 6.56
CA PHE A 129 7.31 2.16 6.79
C PHE A 129 6.75 2.83 5.53
N LEU A 130 7.62 3.47 4.73
CA LEU A 130 7.22 4.21 3.54
C LEU A 130 6.65 3.28 2.45
N THR A 131 7.25 2.11 2.27
CA THR A 131 6.90 1.14 1.21
C THR A 131 5.38 0.88 1.12
N PRO A 132 4.71 0.36 2.15
CA PRO A 132 3.28 0.08 2.07
C PRO A 132 2.41 1.33 1.93
N CYS A 133 2.83 2.46 2.53
CA CYS A 133 2.16 3.75 2.39
C CYS A 133 2.16 4.22 0.93
N TYR A 134 3.32 4.11 0.26
CA TYR A 134 3.50 4.49 -1.12
C TYR A 134 2.67 3.61 -2.08
N PHE A 135 2.72 2.29 -1.92
CA PHE A 135 1.97 1.38 -2.80
C PHE A 135 0.46 1.48 -2.59
N SER A 136 -0.01 1.72 -1.36
CA SER A 136 -1.42 1.98 -1.08
C SER A 136 -1.91 3.25 -1.79
N ASP A 137 -1.11 4.32 -1.81
CA ASP A 137 -1.47 5.55 -2.52
C ASP A 137 -1.48 5.36 -4.04
N ILE A 138 -0.54 4.59 -4.61
CA ILE A 138 -0.59 4.20 -6.04
C ILE A 138 -1.88 3.46 -6.35
N LEU A 139 -2.31 2.53 -5.48
CA LEU A 139 -3.57 1.79 -5.68
C LEU A 139 -4.78 2.71 -5.66
N MET A 140 -4.81 3.67 -4.73
CA MET A 140 -5.87 4.68 -4.66
C MET A 140 -5.89 5.55 -5.92
N GLU A 141 -4.72 5.93 -6.45
CA GLU A 141 -4.61 6.67 -7.70
C GLU A 141 -5.08 5.83 -8.90
N SER A 142 -4.65 4.57 -9.02
CA SER A 142 -5.10 3.66 -10.08
C SER A 142 -6.62 3.42 -10.04
N SER A 143 -7.20 3.33 -8.85
CA SER A 143 -8.66 3.27 -8.65
C SER A 143 -9.36 4.51 -9.20
N GLU A 144 -8.82 5.69 -8.91
CA GLU A 144 -9.38 6.95 -9.37
C GLU A 144 -9.26 7.10 -10.89
N ARG A 145 -8.13 6.71 -11.49
CA ARG A 145 -7.96 6.65 -12.94
C ARG A 145 -8.97 5.71 -13.60
N PHE A 146 -9.25 4.55 -13.00
CA PHE A 146 -10.29 3.65 -13.48
C PHE A 146 -11.68 4.32 -13.43
N ARG A 147 -12.02 5.01 -12.33
CA ARG A 147 -13.28 5.77 -12.20
C ARG A 147 -13.41 6.82 -13.29
N GLN A 148 -12.34 7.54 -13.60
CA GLN A 148 -12.29 8.54 -14.68
C GLN A 148 -12.48 7.89 -16.06
N ALA A 149 -11.86 6.75 -16.32
CA ALA A 149 -12.07 6.02 -17.57
C ALA A 149 -13.51 5.52 -17.75
N VAL A 150 -14.16 5.07 -16.66
CA VAL A 150 -15.61 4.75 -16.67
C VAL A 150 -16.44 5.98 -17.01
N TYR A 151 -16.11 7.13 -16.45
CA TYR A 151 -16.81 8.38 -16.75
C TYR A 151 -16.63 8.81 -18.22
N CYS A 152 -15.41 8.71 -18.74
CA CYS A 152 -15.04 9.15 -20.09
C CYS A 152 -15.29 8.10 -21.18
N CYS A 153 -15.93 6.95 -20.89
CA CYS A 153 -16.09 5.87 -21.87
C CYS A 153 -17.00 6.20 -23.06
N GLY A 154 -17.69 7.36 -23.05
CA GLY A 154 -18.60 7.79 -24.12
C GLY A 154 -20.03 7.28 -23.97
N TRP A 155 -20.43 6.91 -22.74
CA TRP A 155 -21.77 6.42 -22.41
C TRP A 155 -22.89 7.42 -22.72
N GLU A 156 -22.56 8.71 -22.85
CA GLU A 156 -23.50 9.77 -23.24
C GLU A 156 -24.04 9.54 -24.65
N LYS A 157 -23.22 9.00 -25.56
CA LYS A 157 -23.57 8.71 -26.95
C LYS A 157 -24.54 7.52 -27.06
N CYS A 158 -24.57 6.63 -26.08
CA CYS A 158 -25.48 5.50 -26.07
C CYS A 158 -26.92 5.94 -25.74
N ARG A 159 -27.87 5.65 -26.64
CA ARG A 159 -29.30 5.99 -26.45
C ARG A 159 -30.02 5.08 -25.43
N HIS A 160 -29.43 3.93 -25.09
CA HIS A 160 -30.07 2.87 -24.31
C HIS A 160 -29.95 3.11 -22.80
N LYS A 161 -31.10 3.19 -22.11
CA LYS A 161 -31.17 3.38 -20.65
C LYS A 161 -30.44 2.30 -19.86
N SER A 162 -30.38 1.07 -20.36
CA SER A 162 -29.73 -0.05 -19.67
C SER A 162 -28.22 0.15 -19.53
N ILE A 163 -27.52 0.58 -20.58
CA ILE A 163 -26.07 0.83 -20.55
C ILE A 163 -25.76 1.98 -19.60
N ARG A 164 -26.52 3.08 -19.68
CA ARG A 164 -26.37 4.23 -18.79
C ARG A 164 -26.54 3.86 -17.32
N LYS A 165 -27.53 3.01 -17.00
CA LYS A 165 -27.73 2.49 -15.64
C LYS A 165 -26.54 1.65 -15.17
N THR A 166 -25.99 0.79 -16.04
CA THR A 166 -24.80 -0.02 -15.70
C THR A 166 -23.58 0.85 -15.42
N VAL A 167 -23.31 1.85 -16.26
CA VAL A 167 -22.19 2.79 -16.07
C VAL A 167 -22.39 3.60 -14.80
N LEU A 168 -23.61 4.06 -14.50
CA LEU A 168 -23.92 4.76 -13.25
C LEU A 168 -23.64 3.87 -12.03
N LEU A 169 -24.05 2.60 -12.06
CA LEU A 169 -23.76 1.65 -10.98
C LEU A 169 -22.25 1.41 -10.83
N MET A 170 -21.52 1.31 -11.94
CA MET A 170 -20.05 1.21 -11.92
C MET A 170 -19.41 2.45 -11.30
N LEU A 171 -19.85 3.65 -11.65
CA LEU A 171 -19.34 4.90 -11.08
C LEU A 171 -19.60 5.01 -9.58
N ILE A 172 -20.80 4.64 -9.14
CA ILE A 172 -21.14 4.62 -7.71
C ILE A 172 -20.23 3.64 -6.97
N ARG A 173 -19.97 2.46 -7.54
CA ARG A 173 -19.08 1.45 -6.95
C ARG A 173 -17.61 1.87 -6.97
N ALA A 174 -17.13 2.41 -8.09
CA ALA A 174 -15.77 2.92 -8.25
C ALA A 174 -15.50 4.21 -7.45
N GLY A 175 -16.56 4.87 -6.97
CA GLY A 175 -16.45 5.99 -6.03
C GLY A 175 -15.97 5.56 -4.64
N LYS A 176 -16.05 4.27 -4.30
CA LYS A 176 -15.33 3.72 -3.14
C LYS A 176 -13.90 3.41 -3.58
N PRO A 177 -12.88 4.16 -3.13
CA PRO A 177 -11.51 3.89 -3.55
C PRO A 177 -11.08 2.50 -3.10
N PHE A 178 -10.27 1.83 -3.91
CA PHE A 178 -9.49 0.69 -3.45
C PHE A 178 -8.48 1.21 -2.42
N SER A 179 -8.77 1.00 -1.14
CA SER A 179 -7.95 1.47 -0.03
C SER A 179 -7.55 0.31 0.86
N ILE A 180 -6.26 0.18 1.14
CA ILE A 180 -5.77 -0.73 2.18
C ILE A 180 -5.89 0.00 3.51
N SER A 181 -6.64 -0.57 4.46
CA SER A 181 -6.77 -0.04 5.82
C SER A 181 -6.30 -1.04 6.86
N THR A 182 -5.62 -0.54 7.88
CA THR A 182 -5.33 -1.33 9.08
C THR A 182 -6.53 -1.31 10.03
N ILE A 183 -6.34 -1.76 11.27
CA ILE A 183 -7.39 -1.74 12.30
C ILE A 183 -7.74 -0.30 12.70
N PHE A 184 -6.74 0.60 12.71
CA PHE A 184 -6.89 1.95 13.26
C PHE A 184 -6.73 3.07 12.22
N TYR A 185 -6.04 2.83 11.10
CA TYR A 185 -5.71 3.88 10.13
C TYR A 185 -5.87 3.42 8.68
N PHE A 186 -6.13 4.38 7.80
CA PHE A 186 -5.94 4.20 6.36
C PHE A 186 -4.45 4.28 6.05
N ILE A 187 -3.94 3.36 5.24
CA ILE A 187 -2.53 3.37 4.86
C ILE A 187 -2.39 4.37 3.70
N SER A 188 -1.67 5.46 3.94
CA SER A 188 -1.39 6.52 2.97
C SER A 188 -0.10 7.26 3.33
N LEU A 189 0.41 8.09 2.44
CA LEU A 189 1.55 8.98 2.72
C LEU A 189 1.28 9.97 3.86
N ASP A 190 0.01 10.31 4.12
CA ASP A 190 -0.34 11.14 5.29
C ASP A 190 -0.08 10.39 6.61
N THR A 191 -0.31 9.08 6.63
CA THR A 191 0.04 8.23 7.78
C THR A 191 1.55 8.17 8.00
N PHE A 192 2.35 8.11 6.93
CA PHE A 192 3.81 8.25 7.02
C PHE A 192 4.24 9.62 7.57
N SER A 193 3.63 10.71 7.08
CA SER A 193 3.88 12.06 7.60
C SER A 193 3.55 12.17 9.10
N THR A 194 2.44 11.56 9.52
CA THR A 194 2.04 11.50 10.93
C THR A 194 3.03 10.71 11.78
N MET A 195 3.51 9.56 11.29
CA MET A 195 4.55 8.79 11.96
C MET A 195 5.83 9.60 12.13
N CYS A 196 6.30 10.30 11.09
CA CYS A 196 7.50 11.15 11.17
C CYS A 196 7.36 12.25 12.22
N ARG A 197 6.18 12.88 12.34
CA ARG A 197 5.90 13.87 13.40
C ARG A 197 5.96 13.24 14.80
N GLN A 198 5.38 12.07 14.97
CA GLN A 198 5.40 11.34 16.25
C GLN A 198 6.81 10.91 16.64
N ALA A 199 7.57 10.35 15.69
CA ALA A 199 8.97 9.99 15.88
C ALA A 199 9.80 11.21 16.29
N TYR A 200 9.65 12.35 15.61
CA TYR A 200 10.35 13.58 15.96
C TYR A 200 10.00 14.08 17.38
N ALA A 201 8.73 14.02 17.76
CA ALA A 201 8.29 14.38 19.10
C ALA A 201 8.91 13.47 20.18
N ILE A 202 8.87 12.14 19.96
CA ILE A 202 9.48 11.16 20.88
C ILE A 202 10.99 11.41 20.98
N PHE A 203 11.67 11.60 19.86
CA PHE A 203 13.10 11.90 19.81
C PHE A 203 13.44 13.16 20.63
N ASN A 204 12.67 14.24 20.49
CA ASN A 204 12.88 15.46 21.26
C ASN A 204 12.70 15.24 22.76
N VAL A 205 11.70 14.45 23.18
CA VAL A 205 11.50 14.10 24.58
C VAL A 205 12.67 13.29 25.12
N MET A 206 13.15 12.28 24.37
CA MET A 206 14.33 11.48 24.75
C MET A 206 15.57 12.36 24.89
N ASN A 207 15.79 13.26 23.93
CA ASN A 207 16.91 14.19 23.95
C ASN A 207 16.83 15.17 25.14
N ALA A 208 15.63 15.69 25.45
CA ALA A 208 15.41 16.59 26.58
C ALA A 208 15.58 15.88 27.94
N ALA A 209 15.17 14.63 28.07
CA ALA A 209 15.31 13.86 29.31
C ALA A 209 16.77 13.46 29.63
N TRP A 210 17.63 13.39 28.60
CA TRP A 210 19.04 13.04 28.73
C TRP A 210 19.97 14.25 28.85
N THR A 211 19.47 15.46 28.61
CA THR A 211 20.23 16.71 28.74
C THR A 211 20.15 17.23 30.18
#